data_AF-A0A1F7YJI8-F1
#
_entry.id   AF-A0A1F7YJI8-F1
#
_cell.length_a   1.000
_cell.length_b   1.000
_cell.length_c   1.000
_cell.angle_alpha   90.00
_cell.angle_beta   90.00
_cell.angle_gamma   90.00
#
_symmetry.space_group_name_H-M   'P 1'
#
loop_
_entity.id
_entity.type
_entity.pdbx_description
1 polymer ?
#
loop_
_entity_poly.entity_id
_entity_poly.type
_entity_poly.pdbx_seq_one_letter_code
_entity_poly.pdbx_strand_id
1 'polypeptide(L)'
;MSLTNKDLNNIKDLIKVTISEDETLVRKDDLKYLPTKDDFYEQTVKILKKLDNLEGSMDIVSERQSKHSDQIEALEKIHPNGMHSLS
;
A
#
# COMPACT_ATOMS: atom_id res chain seq x y z
N MET A 1 39.74 44.46 5.49
CA MET A 1 39.57 43.50 6.60
C MET A 1 39.37 42.13 5.99
N SER A 2 40.22 41.15 6.29
CA SER A 2 40.09 39.77 5.82
C SER A 2 39.45 38.94 6.92
N LEU A 3 38.44 38.15 6.58
CA LEU A 3 38.00 37.07 7.45
C LEU A 3 39.17 36.11 7.67
N THR A 4 39.41 35.75 8.92
CA THR A 4 40.45 34.79 9.31
C THR A 4 39.86 33.41 9.55
N ASN A 5 40.70 32.38 9.53
CA ASN A 5 40.27 31.00 9.85
C ASN A 5 39.62 30.90 11.24
N LYS A 6 39.99 31.78 12.16
CA LYS A 6 39.36 31.87 13.49
C LYS A 6 37.90 32.30 13.40
N ASP A 7 37.60 33.27 12.53
CA ASP A 7 36.23 33.74 12.30
C ASP A 7 35.38 32.64 11.66
N LEU A 8 35.94 31.87 10.72
CA LEU A 8 35.24 30.72 10.12
C LEU A 8 34.95 29.60 11.12
N ASN A 9 35.88 29.33 12.05
CA ASN A 9 35.66 28.34 13.10
C ASN A 9 34.58 28.80 14.09
N ASN A 10 34.61 30.07 14.50
CA ASN A 10 33.57 30.64 15.36
C ASN A 10 32.18 30.58 14.71
N ILE A 11 32.09 30.82 13.40
CA ILE A 11 30.83 30.69 12.65
C ILE A 11 30.35 29.24 12.64
N LYS A 12 31.23 28.26 12.42
CA LYS A 12 30.87 26.84 12.49
C LYS A 12 30.38 26.43 13.87
N ASP A 13 31.04 26.89 14.92
CA ASP A 13 30.66 26.56 16.29
C ASP A 13 29.31 27.18 16.65
N LEU A 14 29.07 28.43 16.23
CA LEU A 14 27.78 29.09 16.43
C LEU A 14 26.65 28.35 15.70
N ILE A 15 26.84 28.02 14.41
CA ILE A 15 25.87 27.24 13.63
C ILE A 15 25.60 25.89 14.29
N LYS A 16 26.63 25.22 14.82
CA LYS A 16 26.50 23.93 15.49
C LYS A 16 25.69 24.03 16.78
N VAL A 17 25.87 25.09 17.57
CA VAL A 17 25.07 25.35 18.78
C VAL A 17 23.61 25.61 18.39
N THR A 18 23.35 26.48 17.41
CA THR A 18 21.99 26.79 16.96
C THR A 18 21.26 25.58 16.40
N ILE A 19 21.95 24.73 15.62
CA ILE A 19 21.39 23.46 15.11
C ILE A 19 21.14 22.44 16.22
N SER A 20 21.91 22.49 17.31
CA SER A 20 21.76 21.53 18.42
C SER A 20 20.60 21.88 19.36
N GLU A 21 20.17 23.14 19.39
CA GLU A 21 19.01 23.61 20.17
C GLU A 21 17.67 23.33 19.45
N ASP A 22 17.69 23.08 18.14
CA ASP A 22 16.51 22.69 17.37
C ASP A 22 16.25 21.18 17.44
N GLU A 23 15.44 20.74 18.42
CA GLU A 23 14.98 19.35 18.59
C GLU A 23 14.11 18.84 17.41
N THR A 24 13.81 19.69 16.43
CA THR A 24 12.97 19.39 15.27
C THR A 24 13.74 18.84 14.07
N LEU A 25 15.08 18.85 14.10
CA LEU A 25 15.91 18.39 12.99
C LEU A 25 16.04 16.86 12.98
N VAL A 26 15.47 16.25 11.94
CA VAL A 26 15.59 14.81 11.67
C VAL A 26 17.07 14.44 11.47
N ARG A 27 17.60 13.58 12.34
CA ARG A 27 18.97 13.08 12.24
C ARG A 27 19.05 11.93 11.24
N LYS A 28 20.24 11.68 10.70
CA LYS A 28 20.46 10.52 9.82
C LYS A 28 20.11 9.20 10.49
N ASP A 29 20.30 9.11 11.81
CA ASP A 29 19.92 7.93 12.60
C ASP A 29 18.41 7.72 12.69
N ASP A 30 17.61 8.78 12.51
CA ASP A 30 16.14 8.71 12.49
C ASP A 30 15.63 8.18 11.14
N LEU A 31 16.42 8.40 10.07
CA LEU A 31 16.10 7.96 8.71
C LEU A 31 16.52 6.51 8.42
N LYS A 32 17.28 5.85 9.33
CA LYS A 32 17.82 4.50 9.08
C LYS A 32 16.76 3.40 8.96
N TYR A 33 15.56 3.65 9.49
CA TYR A 33 14.42 2.75 9.39
C TYR A 33 13.49 3.11 8.23
N LEU A 34 13.73 4.24 7.55
CA LEU A 34 12.93 4.62 6.41
C LEU A 34 13.28 3.66 5.26
N PRO A 35 12.28 3.03 4.62
CA PRO A 35 12.52 2.22 3.44
C PRO A 35 13.23 3.05 2.37
N THR A 36 14.12 2.42 1.61
CA THR A 36 14.64 3.09 0.43
C THR A 36 13.53 3.25 -0.61
N LYS A 37 13.74 4.14 -1.59
CA LYS A 37 12.78 4.28 -2.69
C LYS A 37 12.55 2.95 -3.40
N ASP A 38 13.60 2.17 -3.60
CA ASP A 38 13.52 0.88 -4.28
C ASP A 38 12.71 -0.14 -3.47
N ASP A 39 12.93 -0.21 -2.14
CA ASP A 39 12.13 -1.08 -1.26
C ASP A 39 10.64 -0.70 -1.29
N PHE A 40 10.34 0.60 -1.29
CA PHE A 40 8.98 1.11 -1.37
C PHE A 40 8.31 0.71 -2.69
N TYR A 41 9.00 0.90 -3.82
CA TYR A 41 8.47 0.53 -5.13
C TYR A 41 8.30 -0.98 -5.25
N GLU A 42 9.24 -1.78 -4.76
CA GLU A 42 9.13 -3.24 -4.81
C GLU A 42 7.92 -3.74 -4.02
N GLN A 43 7.69 -3.22 -2.81
CA GLN A 43 6.51 -3.58 -2.03
C GLN A 43 5.21 -3.10 -2.68
N THR A 44 5.21 -1.89 -3.25
CA THR A 44 4.02 -1.35 -3.94
C THR A 44 3.66 -2.19 -5.15
N VAL A 45 4.64 -2.58 -5.98
CA VAL A 45 4.41 -3.45 -7.15
C VAL A 45 3.85 -4.82 -6.71
N LYS A 46 4.38 -5.39 -5.62
CA LYS A 46 3.86 -6.65 -5.06
C LYS A 46 2.39 -6.52 -4.61
N ILE A 47 2.01 -5.39 -4.02
CA ILE A 47 0.62 -5.12 -3.59
C ILE A 47 -0.28 -4.94 -4.80
N LEU A 48 0.11 -4.13 -5.77
CA LEU A 48 -0.67 -3.90 -6.99
C LEU A 48 -0.93 -5.20 -7.74
N LYS A 49 0.10 -6.05 -7.92
CA LYS A 49 -0.08 -7.36 -8.55
C LYS A 49 -1.06 -8.26 -7.79
N LYS A 50 -1.11 -8.19 -6.47
CA LYS A 50 -2.07 -8.95 -5.67
C LYS A 50 -3.50 -8.39 -5.84
N LEU A 51 -3.65 -7.08 -5.95
CA LEU A 51 -4.93 -6.44 -6.22
C LEU A 51 -5.46 -6.84 -7.60
N ASP A 52 -4.62 -6.77 -8.64
CA ASP A 52 -5.00 -7.19 -10.00
C ASP A 52 -5.47 -8.66 -10.03
N ASN A 53 -4.75 -9.54 -9.34
CA ASN A 53 -5.13 -10.95 -9.23
C ASN A 53 -6.46 -11.16 -8.48
N LEU A 54 -6.73 -10.34 -7.45
CA LEU A 54 -7.98 -10.38 -6.70
C LEU A 54 -9.14 -9.90 -7.55
N GLU A 55 -8.95 -8.84 -8.33
CA GLU A 55 -9.96 -8.32 -9.26
C GLU A 55 -10.34 -9.39 -10.30
N GLY A 56 -9.36 -10.01 -10.96
CA GLY A 56 -9.65 -11.10 -11.90
C GLY A 56 -10.32 -12.32 -11.25
N SER A 57 -9.99 -12.61 -9.98
CA SER A 57 -10.68 -13.67 -9.23
C SER A 57 -12.13 -13.30 -8.90
N MET A 58 -12.38 -12.03 -8.58
CA MET A 58 -13.72 -11.50 -8.30
C MET A 58 -14.61 -11.58 -9.52
N ASP A 59 -14.10 -11.25 -10.71
CA ASP A 59 -14.84 -11.37 -11.96
C ASP A 59 -15.26 -12.81 -12.24
N ILE A 60 -14.34 -13.77 -12.08
CA ILE A 60 -14.64 -15.20 -12.25
C ILE A 60 -15.70 -15.67 -11.25
N VAL A 61 -15.60 -15.23 -9.99
CA VAL A 61 -16.58 -15.58 -8.95
C VAL A 61 -17.95 -14.99 -9.27
N SER A 62 -17.99 -13.73 -9.70
CA SER A 62 -19.22 -13.02 -10.10
C SER A 62 -19.91 -13.72 -11.26
N GLU A 63 -19.16 -14.08 -12.31
CA GLU A 63 -19.68 -14.82 -13.46
C GLU A 63 -20.27 -16.17 -13.04
N ARG A 64 -19.55 -16.93 -12.20
CA ARG A 64 -20.01 -18.23 -11.68
C ARG A 64 -21.27 -18.08 -10.82
N GLN A 65 -21.32 -17.06 -9.97
CA GLN A 65 -22.48 -16.80 -9.12
C GLN A 65 -23.71 -16.47 -9.96
N SER A 66 -23.57 -15.62 -10.98
CA SER A 66 -24.66 -15.31 -11.92
C SER A 66 -25.17 -16.57 -12.59
N LYS A 67 -24.26 -17.38 -13.16
CA LYS A 67 -24.64 -18.62 -13.83
C LYS A 67 -25.34 -19.61 -12.91
N HIS A 68 -24.84 -19.78 -11.68
CA HIS A 68 -25.48 -20.67 -10.70
C HIS A 68 -26.86 -20.14 -10.30
N SER A 69 -27.03 -18.82 -10.15
CA SER A 69 -28.33 -18.21 -9.86
C SER A 69 -29.35 -18.53 -10.96
N ASP A 70 -28.97 -18.34 -12.23
CA ASP A 70 -29.84 -18.63 -13.38
C ASP A 70 -30.21 -20.12 -13.44
N GLN A 71 -29.26 -21.00 -13.17
CA GLN A 71 -29.49 -22.45 -13.13
C GLN A 71 -30.42 -22.86 -11.99
N ILE A 72 -30.26 -22.27 -10.81
CA ILE A 72 -31.14 -22.51 -9.66
C ILE A 72 -32.55 -22.04 -10.00
N GLU A 73 -32.72 -20.84 -10.57
CA GLU A 73 -34.04 -20.33 -10.97
C GLU A 73 -34.70 -21.25 -12.01
N ALA A 74 -33.93 -21.74 -13.00
CA ALA A 74 -34.43 -22.69 -13.98
C ALA A 74 -34.85 -24.02 -13.34
N LEU A 75 -34.07 -24.53 -12.37
CA LEU A 75 -34.40 -25.76 -11.65
C LEU A 75 -35.63 -25.58 -10.76
N GLU A 76 -35.80 -24.44 -10.09
CA GLU A 76 -36.99 -24.13 -9.27
C GLU A 76 -38.26 -24.05 -10.13
N LYS A 77 -38.17 -23.54 -11.36
CA LYS A 77 -39.29 -23.54 -12.32
C LYS A 77 -39.74 -24.95 -12.71
N ILE A 78 -38.80 -25.90 -12.80
CA ILE A 78 -39.08 -27.30 -13.19
C ILE A 78 -39.47 -28.15 -11.96
N HIS A 79 -38.89 -27.83 -10.80
CA HIS A 79 -39.08 -28.55 -9.53
C HIS A 79 -39.46 -27.58 -8.41
N PRO A 80 -40.68 -27.03 -8.42
CA PRO A 80 -41.13 -26.14 -7.36
C PRO A 80 -41.09 -26.88 -6.01
N ASN A 81 -40.42 -26.29 -5.03
CA ASN A 81 -40.19 -26.86 -3.69
C ASN A 81 -39.40 -28.18 -3.67
N GLY A 82 -38.55 -28.44 -4.68
CA GLY A 82 -37.71 -29.64 -4.73
C GLY A 82 -38.50 -30.94 -4.99
N MET A 83 -39.76 -30.83 -5.40
CA MET A 83 -40.61 -31.96 -5.75
C MET A 83 -40.64 -32.08 -7.27
N HIS A 84 -40.31 -33.27 -7.80
CA HIS A 84 -40.60 -33.59 -9.19
C HIS A 84 -42.12 -33.57 -9.38
N SER A 85 -42.63 -32.94 -10.45
CA SER A 85 -44.02 -33.14 -10.82
C SER A 85 -44.19 -34.62 -11.18
N LEU A 86 -44.85 -35.36 -10.30
CA LEU A 86 -45.24 -36.73 -10.56
C LEU A 86 -46.33 -36.69 -11.62
N SER A 87 -45.91 -36.84 -12.88
CA SER A 87 -46.78 -37.33 -13.96
C SER A 87 -47.12 -38.80 -13.72
#